data_AF-A0AAP3G9X1-F1
#
_entry.id   AF-A0AAP3G9X1-F1
#
_cell.length_a   1.000
_cell.length_b   1.000
_cell.length_c   1.000
_cell.angle_alpha   90.00
_cell.angle_beta   90.00
_cell.angle_gamma   90.00
#
_symmetry.space_group_name_H-M   'P 1'
#
loop_
_entity.id
_entity.type
_entity.pdbx_description
1 polymer ?
#
loop_
_entity_poly.entity_id
_entity_poly.type
_entity_poly.pdbx_seq_one_letter_code
_entity_poly.pdbx_strand_id
1 'polypeptide(L)'
;MSFPDRTRYIASFFTYKNIETLTKKNQTSSENMSGLYFWASDMVLVENVKPETIEAIIDHLIAEDNFDTLFTKITDVSPESDHIYPARFFDLSN
;
A
#
# COMPACT_ATOMS: atom_id res chain seq x y z
N MET A 1 10.80 1.33 -4.12
CA MET A 1 11.14 -0.07 -4.43
C MET A 1 10.59 -0.37 -5.81
N SER A 2 11.40 -0.91 -6.72
CA SER A 2 10.96 -1.35 -8.04
C SER A 2 11.30 -2.83 -8.18
N PHE A 3 10.39 -3.60 -8.78
CA PHE A 3 10.69 -4.97 -9.17
C PHE A 3 11.27 -4.95 -10.59
N PRO A 4 12.43 -5.60 -10.84
CA PRO A 4 13.08 -5.63 -12.15
C PRO A 4 12.23 -6.28 -13.25
N ASP A 5 11.37 -7.21 -12.83
CA ASP A 5 10.42 -7.90 -13.69
C ASP A 5 9.24 -7.03 -14.11
N ARG A 6 9.23 -5.74 -13.72
CA ARG A 6 8.18 -4.75 -13.99
C ARG A 6 6.83 -5.10 -13.34
N THR A 7 6.79 -6.09 -12.46
CA THR A 7 5.61 -6.43 -11.69
C THR A 7 5.26 -5.28 -10.76
N ARG A 8 3.95 -5.04 -10.59
CA ARG A 8 3.44 -4.01 -9.69
C ARG A 8 2.44 -4.58 -8.70
N TYR A 9 2.52 -4.07 -7.49
CA TYR A 9 1.64 -4.41 -6.39
C TYR A 9 1.11 -3.13 -5.73
N ILE A 10 -0.09 -3.20 -5.17
CA ILE A 10 -0.72 -2.09 -4.44
C ILE A 10 -1.22 -2.55 -3.07
N ALA A 11 -1.05 -1.70 -2.07
CA ALA A 11 -1.67 -1.78 -0.76
C ALA A 11 -1.79 -0.37 -0.18
N SER A 12 -2.83 -0.14 0.62
CA SER A 12 -3.14 1.13 1.27
C SER A 12 -2.89 1.02 2.78
N PHE A 13 -1.80 1.64 3.25
CA PHE A 13 -1.43 1.63 4.66
C PHE A 13 -2.07 2.79 5.43
N PHE A 14 -2.76 2.46 6.52
CA PHE A 14 -3.35 3.43 7.44
C PHE A 14 -2.90 3.16 8.85
N THR A 15 -2.65 4.22 9.63
CA THR A 15 -2.37 4.02 11.04
C THR A 15 -3.65 3.78 11.82
N TYR A 16 -3.58 3.00 12.91
CA TYR A 16 -4.72 2.87 13.83
C TYR A 16 -5.24 4.24 14.30
N LYS A 17 -4.30 5.16 14.61
CA LYS A 17 -4.61 6.54 15.00
C LYS A 17 -5.30 7.33 13.88
N ASN A 18 -4.90 7.11 12.63
CA ASN A 18 -5.53 7.76 11.49
C ASN A 18 -7.00 7.32 11.35
N ILE A 19 -7.27 6.01 11.43
CA ILE A 19 -8.64 5.49 11.38
C ILE A 19 -9.48 6.01 12.55
N GLU A 20 -8.94 6.02 13.76
CA GLU A 20 -9.65 6.57 14.93
C GLU A 20 -10.07 8.04 14.70
N THR A 21 -9.15 8.85 14.16
CA THR A 21 -9.39 10.26 13.85
C THR A 21 -10.44 10.41 12.75
N LEU A 22 -10.36 9.60 11.69
CA LEU A 22 -11.34 9.62 10.60
C LEU A 22 -12.73 9.21 11.07
N THR A 23 -12.85 8.19 11.91
CA THR A 23 -14.14 7.76 12.49
C THR A 23 -14.77 8.88 13.32
N LYS A 24 -13.99 9.55 14.17
CA LYS A 24 -14.46 10.71 14.97
C LYS A 24 -14.92 11.86 14.08
N LYS A 25 -14.18 12.17 13.00
CA LYS A 25 -14.59 13.18 12.02
C LYS A 25 -15.92 12.78 11.36
N ASN A 26 -16.03 11.54 10.90
CA ASN A 26 -17.20 11.03 10.17
C ASN A 26 -18.48 11.07 11.00
N GLN A 27 -18.38 10.87 12.33
CA GLN A 27 -19.51 11.06 13.26
C GLN A 27 -20.10 12.47 13.23
N THR A 28 -19.25 13.49 12.96
CA THR A 28 -19.69 14.89 12.88
C THR A 28 -20.09 15.34 11.47
N SER A 29 -19.55 14.69 10.42
CA SER A 29 -19.80 15.05 9.02
C SER A 29 -20.90 14.22 8.34
N SER A 30 -21.46 13.21 9.01
CA SER A 30 -22.40 12.22 8.45
C SER A 30 -21.82 11.36 7.32
N GLU A 31 -20.51 11.46 7.05
CA GLU A 31 -19.80 10.59 6.11
C GLU A 31 -19.79 9.14 6.64
N ASN A 32 -19.78 8.16 5.72
CA ASN A 32 -19.73 6.72 6.04
C ASN A 32 -20.74 6.28 7.12
N MET A 33 -22.01 6.67 6.94
CA MET A 33 -23.09 6.43 7.92
C MET A 33 -22.74 6.95 9.31
N SER A 34 -22.34 8.22 9.40
CA SER A 34 -21.93 8.87 10.65
C SER A 34 -20.81 8.10 11.37
N GLY A 35 -19.86 7.57 10.59
CA GLY A 35 -18.72 6.81 11.12
C GLY A 35 -19.04 5.39 11.57
N LEU A 36 -20.19 4.80 11.17
CA LEU A 36 -20.50 3.40 11.46
C LEU A 36 -19.51 2.43 10.80
N TYR A 37 -18.97 2.81 9.64
CA TYR A 37 -17.94 2.05 8.95
C TYR A 37 -16.88 2.97 8.37
N PHE A 38 -15.74 2.37 8.00
CA PHE A 38 -14.74 2.97 7.15
C PHE A 38 -14.23 1.87 6.21
N TRP A 39 -13.97 2.22 4.95
CA TRP A 39 -13.49 1.26 3.98
C TRP A 39 -12.53 1.94 2.99
N ALA A 40 -11.59 1.16 2.49
CA ALA A 40 -10.68 1.50 1.39
C ALA A 40 -10.23 0.18 0.76
N SER A 41 -9.88 0.21 -0.52
CA SER A 41 -9.30 -0.95 -1.21
C SER A 41 -7.91 -1.26 -0.67
N ASP A 42 -7.60 -2.55 -0.54
CA ASP A 42 -6.28 -3.07 -0.16
C ASP A 42 -5.78 -2.51 1.19
N MET A 43 -6.68 -2.33 2.15
CA MET A 43 -6.39 -1.66 3.42
C MET A 43 -5.54 -2.52 4.35
N VAL A 44 -4.48 -1.92 4.90
CA VAL A 44 -3.60 -2.50 5.91
C VAL A 44 -3.48 -1.53 7.08
N LEU A 45 -3.77 -2.00 8.29
CA LEU A 45 -3.66 -1.19 9.49
C LEU A 45 -2.31 -1.41 10.17
N VAL A 46 -1.60 -0.32 10.43
CA VAL A 46 -0.24 -0.33 11.00
C VAL A 46 -0.10 0.63 12.16
N GLU A 47 0.96 0.47 12.95
CA GLU A 47 1.27 1.41 14.03
C GLU A 47 1.67 2.79 13.47
N ASN A 48 2.49 2.80 12.41
CA ASN A 48 2.98 4.01 11.76
C ASN A 48 3.29 3.74 10.27
N VAL A 49 3.34 4.80 9.46
CA VAL A 49 3.61 4.74 8.01
C VAL A 49 5.06 5.09 7.67
N LYS A 50 5.99 4.91 8.61
CA LYS A 50 7.39 5.16 8.31
C LYS A 50 7.92 4.08 7.37
N PRO A 51 8.83 4.42 6.45
CA PRO A 51 9.39 3.46 5.49
C PRO A 51 9.89 2.17 6.14
N GLU A 52 10.61 2.26 7.26
CA GLU A 52 11.18 1.10 7.95
C GLU A 52 10.12 0.13 8.51
N THR A 53 8.94 0.63 8.88
CA THR A 53 7.83 -0.22 9.34
C THR A 53 7.18 -0.93 8.16
N ILE A 54 7.00 -0.23 7.04
CA ILE A 54 6.42 -0.81 5.83
C ILE A 54 7.36 -1.87 5.24
N GLU A 55 8.66 -1.57 5.15
CA GLU A 55 9.69 -2.51 4.69
C GLU A 55 9.74 -3.77 5.57
N ALA A 56 9.73 -3.63 6.90
CA ALA A 56 9.72 -4.77 7.81
C ALA A 56 8.48 -5.66 7.64
N ILE A 57 7.31 -5.09 7.35
CA ILE A 57 6.09 -5.85 7.05
C ILE A 57 6.23 -6.60 5.73
N ILE A 58 6.77 -5.95 4.69
CA ILE A 58 7.00 -6.58 3.38
C ILE A 58 7.96 -7.76 3.53
N ASP A 59 9.10 -7.57 4.20
CA ASP A 59 10.11 -8.61 4.42
C ASP A 59 9.53 -9.81 5.17
N HIS A 60 8.73 -9.55 6.21
CA HIS A 60 8.03 -10.58 6.96
C HIS A 60 7.06 -11.38 6.07
N LEU A 61 6.24 -10.72 5.26
CA LEU A 61 5.28 -11.39 4.38
C LEU A 61 5.97 -12.20 3.28
N ILE A 62 7.08 -11.72 2.74
CA ILE A 62 7.89 -12.47 1.77
C ILE A 62 8.48 -13.72 2.44
N ALA A 63 9.02 -13.58 3.65
CA ALA A 63 9.60 -14.70 4.40
C ALA A 63 8.58 -15.79 4.75
N GLU A 64 7.31 -15.41 4.91
CA GLU A 64 6.20 -16.33 5.20
C GLU A 64 5.43 -16.82 3.96
N ASP A 65 5.86 -16.47 2.75
CA ASP A 65 5.15 -16.78 1.48
C ASP A 65 3.70 -16.25 1.46
N ASN A 66 3.46 -15.13 2.16
CA ASN A 66 2.15 -14.50 2.37
C ASN A 66 2.03 -13.13 1.69
N PHE A 67 3.02 -12.71 0.91
CA PHE A 67 3.04 -11.38 0.27
C PHE A 67 1.78 -11.11 -0.56
N ASP A 68 1.38 -12.05 -1.41
CA ASP A 68 0.21 -11.92 -2.30
C ASP A 68 -1.14 -11.94 -1.55
N THR A 69 -1.16 -12.24 -0.24
CA THR A 69 -2.39 -12.21 0.55
C THR A 69 -2.79 -10.80 0.97
N LEU A 70 -1.82 -9.89 1.03
CA LEU A 70 -1.98 -8.52 1.52
C LEU A 70 -1.79 -7.49 0.40
N PHE A 71 -0.96 -7.81 -0.60
CA PHE A 71 -0.71 -6.96 -1.74
C PHE A 71 -1.47 -7.44 -2.97
N THR A 72 -2.25 -6.56 -3.59
CA THR A 72 -2.93 -6.86 -4.84
C THR A 72 -1.99 -6.63 -6.01
N LYS A 73 -1.73 -7.68 -6.80
CA LYS A 73 -1.02 -7.54 -8.08
C LYS A 73 -1.88 -6.73 -9.05
N ILE A 74 -1.30 -5.69 -9.62
CA ILE A 74 -1.91 -4.87 -10.68
C ILE A 74 -1.16 -5.07 -11.99
N THR A 75 -1.69 -4.52 -13.08
CA THR A 75 -1.09 -4.66 -14.41
C THR A 75 0.37 -4.25 -14.39
N ASP A 76 1.24 -5.09 -14.95
CA ASP A 76 2.67 -4.82 -15.07
C ASP A 76 2.92 -3.56 -15.92
N VAL A 77 4.11 -2.97 -15.79
CA VAL A 77 4.47 -1.78 -16.60
C VAL A 77 4.87 -2.21 -18.01
N SER A 78 4.13 -1.72 -19.01
CA SER A 78 4.51 -1.91 -20.42
C SER A 78 5.78 -1.11 -20.76
N PRO A 79 6.70 -1.64 -21.60
CA PRO A 79 7.87 -0.89 -22.08
C PRO A 79 7.54 0.44 -22.75
N GLU A 80 6.36 0.58 -23.34
CA GLU A 80 5.88 1.83 -23.95
C GLU A 80 5.74 2.97 -22.92
N SER A 81 5.55 2.62 -21.65
CA SER A 81 5.38 3.57 -20.54
C SER A 81 6.70 4.00 -19.89
N ASP A 82 7.86 3.54 -20.38
CA ASP A 82 9.17 3.79 -19.76
C ASP A 82 9.47 5.30 -19.57
N HIS A 83 8.94 6.15 -20.45
CA HIS A 83 9.09 7.60 -20.40
C HIS A 83 8.46 8.28 -19.17
N ILE A 84 7.58 7.58 -18.42
CA ILE A 84 6.92 8.08 -17.20
C ILE A 84 7.80 7.83 -15.96
N TYR A 85 8.78 6.92 -16.06
CA TYR A 85 9.63 6.54 -14.94
C TYR A 85 11.00 7.22 -15.04
N PRO A 86 11.69 7.43 -13.90
CA PRO A 86 13.07 7.89 -13.91
C PRO A 86 13.98 6.99 -14.76
N ALA A 87 15.04 7.56 -15.32
CA ALA A 87 16.02 6.78 -16.06
C ALA A 87 16.59 5.66 -15.20
N ARG A 88 16.72 4.44 -15.78
CA ARG A 88 17.20 3.23 -15.10
C ARG A 88 16.35 2.74 -13.94
N PHE A 89 15.10 3.18 -13.82
CA PHE A 89 14.20 2.79 -12.73
C PHE A 89 13.98 1.27 -12.62
N PHE A 90 13.91 0.58 -13.77
CA PHE A 90 13.76 -0.88 -13.83
C PHE A 90 15.09 -1.64 -13.90
N ASP A 91 16.22 -0.94 -14.08
CA ASP A 91 17.57 -1.55 -14.14
C ASP A 91 18.18 -1.73 -12.74
N LEU A 92 17.53 -1.19 -11.71
CA LEU A 92 18.01 -1.19 -10.33
C LEU A 92 17.54 -2.45 -9.59
N SER A 93 18.33 -3.50 -9.63
CA SER A 93 18.37 -4.53 -8.58
C SER A 93 19.75 -5.16 -8.48
N ASN A 94 20.34 -5.10 -7.29
CA ASN A 94 21.26 -6.11 -6.80
C ASN A 94 20.47 -7.12 -5.97
#